data_AF-A0A9E5UYB0-F1
#
_entry.id   AF-A0A9E5UYB0-F1
#
_cell.length_a   1.000
_cell.length_b   1.000
_cell.length_c   1.000
_cell.angle_alpha   90.00
_cell.angle_beta   90.00
_cell.angle_gamma   90.00
#
_symmetry.space_group_name_H-M   'P 1'
#
loop_
_entity.id
_entity.type
_entity.pdbx_description
1 polymer ?
#
loop_
_entity_poly.entity_id
_entity_poly.type
_entity_poly.pdbx_seq_one_letter_code
_entity_poly.pdbx_strand_id
1 'polypeptide(L)'
;MSTDINTENLSTVEREAIAYLRSPEAIRERCGQLFDLAREDQLQHFRCDLSRLESVADYVIQVTQQTYPDLQIPFHSRWRHFEVGTQQRLPQLDQRLAALSPVEKAEAKFDLAMTSVLLDAGAGAVWRYVEPETGEVFRRSEGLAIASFDLFCDGLFCSDRQSPQADAIGLQQLTESELAQGFQVTAENPLVGLEGRLRLLQNLGKVLSKHPELFGTEQPRPDNLVRYLRNQAVNGTLPAN
;
A
#
# COMPACT_ATOMS: atom_id res chain seq x y z
N MET A 1 -13.53 1.44 -13.87
CA MET A 1 -14.68 2.37 -14.00
C MET A 1 -14.79 3.11 -12.68
N SER A 2 -14.24 4.34 -12.62
CA SER A 2 -14.67 5.25 -11.56
C SER A 2 -16.04 5.74 -11.99
N THR A 3 -17.09 5.13 -11.46
CA THR A 3 -18.41 5.74 -11.53
C THR A 3 -18.41 6.84 -10.47
N ASP A 4 -17.94 8.02 -10.85
CA ASP A 4 -18.43 9.22 -10.20
C ASP A 4 -19.94 9.20 -10.44
N ILE A 5 -20.70 8.74 -9.45
CA ILE A 5 -22.15 8.86 -9.45
C ILE A 5 -22.40 10.35 -9.62
N ASN A 6 -23.00 10.73 -10.75
CA ASN A 6 -23.28 12.12 -11.06
C ASN A 6 -24.28 12.65 -10.01
N THR A 7 -23.76 13.25 -8.93
CA THR A 7 -24.52 13.63 -7.73
C THR A 7 -25.48 14.79 -7.98
N GLU A 8 -25.41 15.42 -9.15
CA GLU A 8 -26.22 16.59 -9.51
C GLU A 8 -27.73 16.27 -9.65
N ASN A 9 -28.10 14.99 -9.82
CA ASN A 9 -29.51 14.56 -9.97
C ASN A 9 -30.05 13.71 -8.80
N LEU A 10 -29.35 13.63 -7.67
CA LEU A 10 -29.83 12.85 -6.53
C LEU A 10 -30.89 13.60 -5.72
N SER A 11 -31.97 12.91 -5.38
CA SER A 11 -32.96 13.38 -4.41
C SER A 11 -32.33 13.58 -3.02
N THR A 12 -32.99 14.36 -2.16
CA THR A 12 -32.53 14.56 -0.77
C THR A 12 -32.40 13.23 -0.03
N VAL A 13 -33.35 12.31 -0.22
CA VAL A 13 -33.32 10.97 0.40
C VAL A 13 -32.11 10.17 -0.07
N GLU A 14 -31.78 10.20 -1.36
CA GLU A 14 -30.60 9.49 -1.88
C GLU A 14 -29.29 10.09 -1.34
N ARG A 15 -29.22 11.41 -1.20
CA ARG A 15 -28.04 12.08 -0.61
C ARG A 15 -27.86 11.72 0.86
N GLU A 16 -28.94 11.71 1.63
CA GLU A 16 -28.92 11.30 3.04
C GLU A 16 -28.52 9.82 3.19
N ALA A 17 -29.06 8.94 2.34
CA ALA A 17 -28.70 7.52 2.34
C ALA A 17 -27.21 7.31 2.00
N ILE A 18 -26.69 8.02 0.99
CA ILE A 18 -25.26 7.95 0.64
C ILE A 18 -24.39 8.50 1.78
N ALA A 19 -24.78 9.62 2.39
CA ALA A 19 -24.04 10.20 3.52
C ALA A 19 -23.97 9.21 4.69
N TYR A 20 -25.10 8.59 5.04
CA TYR A 20 -25.15 7.54 6.05
C TYR A 20 -24.28 6.33 5.65
N LEU A 21 -24.42 5.78 4.45
CA LEU A 21 -23.63 4.61 4.01
C LEU A 21 -22.12 4.85 3.99
N ARG A 22 -21.68 6.11 3.90
CA ARG A 22 -20.26 6.52 3.96
C ARG A 22 -19.80 6.86 5.38
N SER A 23 -20.66 6.73 6.38
CA SER A 23 -20.37 7.14 7.75
C SER A 23 -19.81 5.97 8.60
N PRO A 24 -18.94 6.26 9.58
CA PRO A 24 -18.50 5.26 10.56
C PRO A 24 -19.64 4.61 11.34
N GLU A 25 -20.74 5.33 11.55
CA GLU A 25 -21.94 4.83 12.21
C GLU A 25 -22.58 3.69 11.42
N ALA A 26 -22.73 3.85 10.09
CA ALA A 26 -23.24 2.77 9.25
C ALA A 26 -22.32 1.55 9.27
N ILE A 27 -21.00 1.74 9.23
CA ILE A 27 -20.04 0.64 9.36
C ILE A 27 -20.26 -0.10 10.69
N ARG A 28 -20.36 0.64 11.80
CA ARG A 28 -20.58 0.06 13.13
C ARG A 28 -21.91 -0.70 13.22
N GLU A 29 -23.00 -0.14 12.69
CA GLU A 29 -24.31 -0.78 12.68
C GLU A 29 -24.29 -2.10 11.90
N ARG A 30 -23.71 -2.10 10.69
CA ARG A 30 -23.63 -3.30 9.85
C ARG A 30 -22.72 -4.37 10.44
N CYS A 31 -21.59 -3.99 11.02
CA CYS A 31 -20.73 -4.91 11.76
C CYS A 31 -21.44 -5.51 12.97
N GLY A 32 -22.26 -4.72 13.69
CA GLY A 32 -23.08 -5.22 14.80
C GLY A 32 -24.08 -6.29 14.35
N GLN A 33 -24.80 -6.03 13.25
CA GLN A 33 -25.73 -7.02 12.67
C GLN A 33 -25.02 -8.34 12.32
N LEU A 34 -23.83 -8.27 11.69
CA LEU A 34 -23.04 -9.47 11.39
C LEU A 34 -22.55 -10.19 12.66
N PHE A 35 -22.20 -9.43 13.70
CA PHE A 35 -21.77 -10.00 14.97
C PHE A 35 -22.90 -10.72 15.70
N ASP A 36 -24.12 -10.17 15.68
CA ASP A 36 -25.29 -10.82 16.26
C ASP A 36 -25.61 -12.13 15.53
N LEU A 37 -25.57 -12.14 14.19
CA LEU A 37 -25.67 -13.38 13.40
C LEU A 37 -24.57 -14.39 13.76
N ALA A 38 -23.34 -13.92 13.99
CA ALA A 38 -22.23 -14.78 14.39
C ALA A 38 -22.45 -15.43 15.76
N ARG A 39 -23.04 -14.68 16.71
CA ARG A 39 -23.37 -15.18 18.06
C ARG A 39 -24.50 -16.20 18.04
N GLU A 40 -25.41 -16.09 17.08
CA GLU A 40 -26.54 -17.01 16.91
C GLU A 40 -26.20 -18.21 15.99
N ASP A 41 -24.94 -18.35 15.55
CA ASP A 41 -24.46 -19.39 14.63
C ASP A 41 -25.22 -19.41 13.28
N GLN A 42 -25.61 -18.23 12.79
CA GLN A 42 -26.39 -18.06 11.55
C GLN A 42 -25.54 -17.67 10.33
N LEU A 43 -24.22 -17.61 10.48
CA LEU A 43 -23.31 -17.31 9.37
C LEU A 43 -23.08 -18.54 8.48
N GLN A 44 -22.99 -18.31 7.17
CA GLN A 44 -22.94 -19.40 6.19
C GLN A 44 -21.58 -20.13 6.11
N HIS A 45 -20.48 -19.41 6.32
CA HIS A 45 -19.13 -19.91 5.97
C HIS A 45 -18.23 -20.17 7.18
N PHE A 46 -18.52 -19.57 8.32
CA PHE A 46 -17.72 -19.72 9.53
C PHE A 46 -18.57 -19.49 10.78
N ARG A 47 -18.16 -20.09 11.90
CA ARG A 47 -18.75 -19.87 13.22
C ARG A 47 -17.84 -19.03 14.08
N CYS A 48 -18.40 -18.17 14.93
CA CYS A 48 -17.65 -17.44 15.95
C CYS A 48 -17.82 -18.16 17.31
N ASP A 49 -16.74 -18.77 17.81
CA ASP A 49 -16.73 -19.38 19.14
C ASP A 49 -16.14 -18.40 20.17
N LEU A 50 -17.02 -17.63 20.82
CA LEU A 50 -16.63 -16.65 21.82
C LEU A 50 -16.05 -17.26 23.10
N SER A 51 -16.26 -18.56 23.35
CA SER A 51 -15.66 -19.24 24.51
C SER A 51 -14.13 -19.33 24.40
N ARG A 52 -13.58 -19.14 23.19
CA ARG A 52 -12.14 -19.19 22.90
C ARG A 52 -11.46 -17.83 23.01
N LEU A 53 -12.20 -16.75 23.26
CA LEU A 53 -11.66 -15.38 23.21
C LEU A 53 -10.47 -15.18 24.16
N GLU A 54 -10.57 -15.71 25.39
CA GLU A 54 -9.49 -15.64 26.39
C GLU A 54 -8.23 -16.37 25.90
N SER A 55 -8.37 -17.61 25.39
CA SER A 55 -7.24 -18.36 24.85
C SER A 55 -6.61 -17.70 23.61
N VAL A 56 -7.41 -17.02 22.78
CA VAL A 56 -6.90 -16.24 21.65
C VAL A 56 -6.13 -15.01 22.15
N ALA A 57 -6.62 -14.32 23.18
CA ALA A 57 -5.93 -13.19 23.79
C ALA A 57 -4.58 -13.61 24.38
N ASP A 58 -4.54 -14.73 25.13
CA ASP A 58 -3.30 -15.30 25.67
C ASP A 58 -2.30 -15.62 24.57
N TYR A 59 -2.77 -16.23 23.47
CA TYR A 59 -1.93 -16.53 22.31
C TYR A 59 -1.35 -15.26 21.68
N VAL A 60 -2.15 -14.21 21.47
CA VAL A 60 -1.68 -12.93 20.93
C VAL A 60 -0.66 -12.30 21.87
N ILE A 61 -0.92 -12.26 23.19
CA ILE A 61 0.02 -11.75 24.19
C ILE A 61 1.35 -12.51 24.13
N GLN A 62 1.30 -13.83 24.10
CA GLN A 62 2.48 -14.68 24.02
C GLN A 62 3.30 -14.38 22.76
N VAL A 63 2.66 -14.33 21.59
CA VAL A 63 3.35 -14.02 20.33
C VAL A 63 3.93 -12.59 20.36
N THR A 64 3.19 -11.61 20.87
CA THR A 64 3.67 -10.24 21.01
C THR A 64 4.90 -10.17 21.91
N GLN A 65 4.90 -10.82 23.07
CA GLN A 65 6.04 -10.83 24.00
C GLN A 65 7.24 -11.59 23.45
N GLN A 66 7.02 -12.67 22.69
CA GLN A 66 8.09 -13.41 22.02
C GLN A 66 8.77 -12.57 20.94
N THR A 67 8.00 -11.85 20.14
CA THR A 67 8.52 -11.02 19.04
C THR A 67 9.07 -9.68 19.52
N TYR A 68 8.45 -9.08 20.54
CA TYR A 68 8.80 -7.76 21.10
C TYR A 68 8.91 -7.84 22.64
N PRO A 69 10.02 -8.39 23.18
CA PRO A 69 10.17 -8.58 24.63
C PRO A 69 10.13 -7.29 25.45
N ASP A 70 10.48 -6.16 24.84
CA ASP A 70 10.46 -4.81 25.43
C ASP A 70 9.16 -4.04 25.14
N LEU A 71 8.21 -4.68 24.44
CA LEU A 71 6.95 -4.12 23.96
C LEU A 71 7.12 -2.86 23.09
N GLN A 72 8.31 -2.64 22.51
CA GLN A 72 8.54 -1.58 21.53
C GLN A 72 8.10 -2.07 20.15
N ILE A 73 6.78 -2.08 19.94
CA ILE A 73 6.17 -2.54 18.69
C ILE A 73 6.27 -1.42 17.65
N PRO A 74 6.94 -1.64 16.50
CA PRO A 74 7.00 -0.63 15.45
C PRO A 74 5.62 -0.45 14.79
N PHE A 75 5.38 0.72 14.20
CA PHE A 75 4.15 0.98 13.47
C PHE A 75 3.94 -0.04 12.34
N HIS A 76 2.76 -0.64 12.31
CA HIS A 76 2.35 -1.45 11.17
C HIS A 76 2.25 -0.55 9.94
N SER A 77 3.12 -0.82 8.98
CA SER A 77 3.24 -0.02 7.77
C SER A 77 3.89 -0.85 6.68
N ARG A 78 3.77 -0.39 5.43
CA ARG A 78 4.45 -1.03 4.29
C ARG A 78 5.95 -1.19 4.52
N TRP A 79 6.57 -0.30 5.30
CA TRP A 79 7.98 -0.37 5.67
C TRP A 79 8.37 -1.68 6.35
N ARG A 80 7.49 -2.26 7.19
CA ARG A 80 7.77 -3.53 7.86
C ARG A 80 7.86 -4.70 6.89
N HIS A 81 7.13 -4.65 5.77
CA HIS A 81 7.22 -5.68 4.72
C HIS A 81 8.54 -5.65 3.95
N PHE A 82 9.30 -4.54 3.97
CA PHE A 82 10.61 -4.48 3.33
C PHE A 82 11.72 -5.14 4.17
N GLU A 83 11.47 -5.38 5.46
CA GLU A 83 12.44 -5.92 6.42
C GLU A 83 12.28 -7.44 6.65
N VAL A 84 11.40 -8.10 5.90
CA VAL A 84 11.20 -9.55 6.02
C VAL A 84 12.33 -10.33 5.34
N GLY A 85 12.63 -11.53 5.84
CA GLY A 85 13.75 -12.34 5.35
C GLY A 85 15.10 -11.87 5.86
N THR A 86 16.17 -12.25 5.16
CA THR A 86 17.55 -12.01 5.63
C THR A 86 18.18 -10.71 5.11
N GLN A 87 17.62 -10.13 4.05
CA GLN A 87 18.16 -8.93 3.39
C GLN A 87 17.85 -7.63 4.14
N GLN A 88 18.82 -6.72 4.14
CA GLN A 88 18.72 -5.40 4.74
C GLN A 88 18.34 -4.33 3.71
N ARG A 89 17.14 -4.46 3.12
CA ARG A 89 16.67 -3.62 2.00
C ARG A 89 16.63 -2.13 2.32
N LEU A 90 16.12 -1.75 3.51
CA LEU A 90 16.05 -0.33 3.90
C LEU A 90 17.44 0.32 4.07
N PRO A 91 18.40 -0.31 4.77
CA PRO A 91 19.79 0.16 4.76
C PRO A 91 20.42 0.23 3.36
N GLN A 92 20.15 -0.74 2.48
CA GLN A 92 20.63 -0.70 1.09
C GLN A 92 20.08 0.51 0.33
N LEU A 93 18.79 0.81 0.48
CA LEU A 93 18.18 2.01 -0.09
C LEU A 93 18.81 3.28 0.50
N ASP A 94 19.01 3.35 1.81
CA ASP A 94 19.64 4.50 2.47
C ASP A 94 21.06 4.74 1.96
N GLN A 95 21.80 3.67 1.64
CA GLN A 95 23.12 3.76 1.01
C GLN A 95 23.04 4.29 -0.42
N ARG A 96 22.08 3.83 -1.25
CA ARG A 96 21.87 4.35 -2.61
C ARG A 96 21.52 5.84 -2.60
N LEU A 97 20.78 6.28 -1.58
CA LEU A 97 20.37 7.67 -1.42
C LEU A 97 21.39 8.51 -0.63
N ALA A 98 22.56 7.97 -0.26
CA ALA A 98 23.46 8.60 0.73
C ALA A 98 23.88 10.03 0.37
N ALA A 99 24.09 10.30 -0.92
CA ALA A 99 24.50 11.61 -1.43
C ALA A 99 23.37 12.68 -1.43
N LEU A 100 22.13 12.27 -1.24
CA LEU A 100 20.97 13.16 -1.22
C LEU A 100 20.82 13.85 0.14
N SER A 101 20.22 15.04 0.14
CA SER A 101 19.82 15.73 1.36
C SER A 101 18.73 14.94 2.11
N PRO A 102 18.51 15.19 3.42
CA PRO A 102 17.44 14.53 4.17
C PRO A 102 16.04 14.68 3.56
N VAL A 103 15.78 15.81 2.88
CA VAL A 103 14.50 16.07 2.22
C VAL A 103 14.35 15.23 0.97
N GLU A 104 15.38 15.19 0.12
CA GLU A 104 15.40 14.36 -1.09
C GLU A 104 15.34 12.85 -0.77
N LYS A 105 15.92 12.43 0.37
CA LYS A 105 15.75 11.07 0.90
C LYS A 105 14.30 10.77 1.27
N ALA A 106 13.64 11.71 1.96
CA ALA A 106 12.23 11.57 2.32
C ALA A 106 11.35 11.54 1.06
N GLU A 107 11.67 12.36 0.07
CA GLU A 107 11.03 12.41 -1.24
C GLU A 107 11.07 11.04 -1.95
N ALA A 108 12.26 10.45 -2.12
CA ALA A 108 12.38 9.10 -2.71
C ALA A 108 11.63 8.02 -1.89
N LYS A 109 11.64 8.13 -0.56
CA LYS A 109 10.90 7.21 0.31
C LYS A 109 9.37 7.32 0.17
N PHE A 110 8.86 8.51 -0.14
CA PHE A 110 7.44 8.71 -0.45
C PHE A 110 7.05 8.04 -1.77
N ASP A 111 7.89 8.16 -2.81
CA ASP A 111 7.67 7.46 -4.09
C ASP A 111 7.61 5.94 -3.91
N LEU A 112 8.56 5.37 -3.15
CA LEU A 112 8.59 3.94 -2.83
C LEU A 112 7.32 3.51 -2.09
N ALA A 113 6.97 4.22 -1.01
CA ALA A 113 5.82 3.85 -0.19
C ALA A 113 4.53 3.89 -1.01
N MET A 114 4.33 4.92 -1.83
CA MET A 114 3.10 5.09 -2.60
C MET A 114 2.94 4.05 -3.69
N THR A 115 3.99 3.83 -4.50
CA THR A 115 3.96 2.82 -5.57
C THR A 115 3.81 1.42 -5.00
N SER A 116 4.54 1.10 -3.92
CA SER A 116 4.44 -0.20 -3.25
C SER A 116 3.06 -0.46 -2.65
N VAL A 117 2.44 0.52 -1.99
CA VAL A 117 1.09 0.37 -1.42
C VAL A 117 0.04 0.16 -2.51
N LEU A 118 0.10 0.87 -3.64
CA LEU A 118 -0.84 0.67 -4.75
C LEU A 118 -0.71 -0.71 -5.41
N LEU A 119 0.46 -1.33 -5.29
CA LEU A 119 0.71 -2.70 -5.74
C LEU A 119 0.28 -3.75 -4.69
N ASP A 120 -0.05 -3.34 -3.46
CA ASP A 120 -0.59 -4.22 -2.41
C ASP A 120 -2.04 -4.57 -2.69
N ALA A 121 -2.24 -5.71 -3.32
CA ALA A 121 -3.57 -6.29 -3.52
C ALA A 121 -3.48 -7.80 -3.37
N GLY A 122 -4.61 -8.50 -3.37
CA GLY A 122 -4.62 -9.96 -3.30
C GLY A 122 -3.69 -10.58 -4.35
N ALA A 123 -2.68 -11.34 -3.92
CA ALA A 123 -1.72 -11.99 -4.81
C ALA A 123 -2.23 -13.33 -5.37
N GLY A 124 -3.36 -13.82 -4.85
CA GLY A 124 -3.79 -15.21 -5.03
C GLY A 124 -3.02 -16.17 -4.12
N ALA A 125 -3.38 -17.45 -4.18
CA ALA A 125 -2.80 -18.48 -3.32
C ALA A 125 -1.49 -19.08 -3.87
N VAL A 126 -1.22 -18.92 -5.17
CA VAL A 126 -0.15 -19.63 -5.89
C VAL A 126 1.08 -18.75 -6.13
N TRP A 127 0.86 -17.46 -6.41
CA TRP A 127 1.93 -16.54 -6.76
C TRP A 127 3.02 -16.48 -5.68
N ARG A 128 4.27 -16.46 -6.14
CA ARG A 128 5.47 -16.30 -5.31
C ARG A 128 6.47 -15.38 -5.99
N TYR A 129 7.22 -14.65 -5.18
CA TYR A 129 8.39 -13.89 -5.59
C TYR A 129 9.65 -14.60 -5.11
N VAL A 130 10.59 -14.84 -6.01
CA VAL A 130 11.92 -15.38 -5.67
C VAL A 130 12.90 -14.22 -5.68
N GLU A 131 13.41 -13.84 -4.51
CA GLU A 131 14.37 -12.74 -4.42
C GLU A 131 15.66 -13.11 -5.17
N PRO A 132 16.10 -12.33 -6.18
CA PRO A 132 17.23 -12.72 -7.03
C PRO A 132 18.55 -12.88 -6.27
N GLU A 133 18.80 -12.07 -5.24
CA GLU A 133 20.07 -12.07 -4.51
C GLU A 133 20.23 -13.26 -3.57
N THR A 134 19.13 -13.75 -2.98
CA THR A 134 19.16 -14.79 -1.94
C THR A 134 18.55 -16.12 -2.37
N GLY A 135 17.67 -16.10 -3.38
CA GLY A 135 16.79 -17.21 -3.71
C GLY A 135 15.66 -17.45 -2.70
N GLU A 136 15.50 -16.59 -1.69
CA GLU A 136 14.40 -16.69 -0.73
C GLU A 136 13.05 -16.50 -1.44
N VAL A 137 12.03 -17.26 -1.00
CA VAL A 137 10.71 -17.29 -1.64
C VAL A 137 9.67 -16.63 -0.75
N PHE A 138 9.13 -15.51 -1.21
CA PHE A 138 8.12 -14.73 -0.51
C PHE A 138 6.77 -14.83 -1.23
N ARG A 139 5.67 -14.65 -0.49
CA ARG A 139 4.29 -14.75 -1.00
C ARG A 139 3.43 -13.63 -0.42
N ARG A 140 2.22 -13.48 -0.95
CA ARG A 140 1.23 -12.50 -0.44
C ARG A 140 1.84 -11.09 -0.36
N SER A 141 1.43 -10.29 0.63
CA SER A 141 1.86 -8.89 0.79
C SER A 141 3.36 -8.72 0.98
N GLU A 142 4.06 -9.70 1.58
CA GLU A 142 5.52 -9.69 1.75
C GLU A 142 6.23 -9.81 0.39
N GLY A 143 5.84 -10.80 -0.42
CA GLY A 143 6.41 -10.95 -1.76
C GLY A 143 6.10 -9.76 -2.66
N LEU A 144 4.89 -9.19 -2.55
CA LEU A 144 4.53 -7.98 -3.30
C LEU A 144 5.37 -6.77 -2.86
N ALA A 145 5.64 -6.63 -1.58
CA ALA A 145 6.48 -5.56 -1.07
C ALA A 145 7.91 -5.66 -1.63
N ILE A 146 8.52 -6.84 -1.56
CA ILE A 146 9.88 -7.05 -2.07
C ILE A 146 9.94 -6.81 -3.59
N ALA A 147 9.04 -7.42 -4.36
CA ALA A 147 8.98 -7.19 -5.80
C ALA A 147 8.83 -5.70 -6.15
N SER A 148 7.95 -4.98 -5.43
CA SER A 148 7.78 -3.54 -5.66
C SER A 148 8.99 -2.70 -5.24
N PHE A 149 9.73 -3.14 -4.21
CA PHE A 149 10.96 -2.50 -3.77
C PHE A 149 12.05 -2.65 -4.82
N ASP A 150 12.21 -3.85 -5.38
CA ASP A 150 13.20 -4.13 -6.42
C ASP A 150 12.87 -3.34 -7.69
N LEU A 151 11.61 -3.37 -8.13
CA LEU A 151 11.15 -2.57 -9.28
C LEU A 151 11.40 -1.07 -9.11
N PHE A 152 11.20 -0.55 -7.90
CA PHE A 152 11.49 0.84 -7.58
C PHE A 152 13.00 1.10 -7.63
N CYS A 153 13.81 0.24 -7.02
CA CYS A 153 15.27 0.36 -6.99
C CYS A 153 15.91 0.24 -8.38
N ASP A 154 15.29 -0.49 -9.30
CA ASP A 154 15.67 -0.62 -10.70
C ASP A 154 15.19 0.55 -11.57
N GLY A 155 14.46 1.51 -10.98
CA GLY A 155 13.99 2.72 -11.64
C GLY A 155 12.80 2.50 -12.57
N LEU A 156 12.09 1.37 -12.47
CA LEU A 156 11.01 1.02 -13.39
C LEU A 156 9.92 2.11 -13.44
N PHE A 157 9.65 2.76 -12.31
CA PHE A 157 8.58 3.75 -12.16
C PHE A 157 8.98 5.18 -12.59
N CYS A 158 10.25 5.42 -12.91
CA CYS A 158 10.77 6.71 -13.37
C CYS A 158 10.92 6.73 -14.89
N SER A 159 10.68 7.89 -15.51
CA SER A 159 10.82 8.09 -16.95
C SER A 159 12.27 7.95 -17.43
N ASP A 160 13.26 8.17 -16.55
CA ASP A 160 14.68 7.96 -16.87
C ASP A 160 15.13 6.49 -16.81
N ARG A 161 14.29 5.61 -16.25
CA ARG A 161 14.51 4.16 -16.07
C ARG A 161 15.81 3.81 -15.35
N GLN A 162 16.28 4.70 -14.47
CA GLN A 162 17.54 4.54 -13.74
C GLN A 162 17.41 4.96 -12.28
N SER A 163 16.68 6.03 -12.01
CA SER A 163 16.59 6.61 -10.67
C SER A 163 15.60 5.83 -9.80
N PRO A 164 15.92 5.59 -8.51
CA PRO A 164 14.98 5.01 -7.55
C PRO A 164 13.95 6.08 -7.15
N GLN A 165 13.05 6.35 -8.09
CA GLN A 165 12.04 7.40 -8.06
C GLN A 165 10.80 6.93 -8.83
N ALA A 166 9.68 7.62 -8.65
CA ALA A 166 8.49 7.43 -9.46
C ALA A 166 8.01 8.77 -9.99
N ASP A 167 7.76 8.88 -11.29
CA ASP A 167 7.22 10.11 -11.89
C ASP A 167 5.99 9.85 -12.75
N ALA A 168 5.25 10.93 -13.03
CA ALA A 168 4.00 10.85 -13.78
C ALA A 168 4.16 10.20 -15.16
N ILE A 169 5.28 10.43 -15.86
CA ILE A 169 5.53 9.92 -17.21
C ILE A 169 5.86 8.43 -17.13
N GLY A 170 6.82 8.05 -16.29
CA GLY A 170 7.22 6.67 -16.05
C GLY A 170 6.02 5.80 -15.69
N LEU A 171 5.23 6.23 -14.70
CA LEU A 171 4.03 5.52 -14.27
C LEU A 171 2.97 5.37 -15.38
N GLN A 172 2.78 6.38 -16.22
CA GLN A 172 1.83 6.32 -17.34
C GLN A 172 2.30 5.44 -18.49
N GLN A 173 3.61 5.34 -18.69
CA GLN A 173 4.23 4.54 -19.77
C GLN A 173 4.45 3.08 -19.40
N LEU A 174 4.30 2.71 -18.13
CA LEU A 174 4.37 1.31 -17.70
C LEU A 174 3.47 0.43 -18.56
N THR A 175 4.00 -0.75 -18.87
CA THR A 175 3.29 -1.80 -19.60
C THR A 175 3.02 -2.99 -18.70
N GLU A 176 2.04 -3.80 -19.10
CA GLU A 176 1.73 -5.05 -18.39
C GLU A 176 2.90 -6.03 -18.45
N SER A 177 3.65 -6.05 -19.55
CA SER A 177 4.82 -6.94 -19.72
C SER A 177 5.96 -6.59 -18.76
N GLU A 178 6.28 -5.31 -18.59
CA GLU A 178 7.32 -4.88 -17.64
C GLU A 178 6.91 -5.24 -16.20
N LEU A 179 5.64 -5.01 -15.86
CA LEU A 179 5.13 -5.34 -14.53
C LEU A 179 5.09 -6.86 -14.32
N ALA A 180 4.64 -7.63 -15.31
CA ALA A 180 4.67 -9.09 -15.29
C ALA A 180 6.09 -9.61 -15.05
N GLN A 181 7.07 -9.08 -15.78
CA GLN A 181 8.47 -9.47 -15.63
C GLN A 181 8.98 -9.17 -14.22
N GLY A 182 8.74 -7.96 -13.72
CA GLY A 182 9.14 -7.55 -12.37
C GLY A 182 8.51 -8.39 -11.26
N PHE A 183 7.24 -8.78 -11.42
CA PHE A 183 6.53 -9.67 -10.51
C PHE A 183 6.73 -11.16 -10.82
N GLN A 184 7.63 -11.51 -11.75
CA GLN A 184 7.94 -12.89 -12.14
C GLN A 184 6.70 -13.70 -12.57
N VAL A 185 5.75 -13.05 -13.24
CA VAL A 185 4.47 -13.64 -13.64
C VAL A 185 4.67 -14.56 -14.84
N THR A 186 4.25 -15.81 -14.69
CA THR A 186 4.19 -16.80 -15.77
C THR A 186 2.87 -17.57 -15.69
N ALA A 187 2.62 -18.51 -16.62
CA ALA A 187 1.48 -19.40 -16.55
C ALA A 187 1.47 -20.26 -15.27
N GLU A 188 2.66 -20.65 -14.78
CA GLU A 188 2.87 -21.46 -13.57
C GLU A 188 3.01 -20.60 -12.30
N ASN A 189 3.20 -19.29 -12.45
CA ASN A 189 3.28 -18.32 -11.36
C ASN A 189 2.32 -17.13 -11.59
N PRO A 190 1.00 -17.36 -11.70
CA PRO A 190 0.06 -16.31 -12.07
C PRO A 190 -0.19 -15.35 -10.90
N LEU A 191 -0.08 -14.04 -11.16
CA LEU A 191 -0.47 -13.00 -10.21
C LEU A 191 -1.90 -12.52 -10.51
N VAL A 192 -2.82 -12.75 -9.57
CA VAL A 192 -4.22 -12.30 -9.71
C VAL A 192 -4.28 -10.78 -9.73
N GLY A 193 -4.93 -10.18 -10.73
CA GLY A 193 -5.18 -8.73 -10.79
C GLY A 193 -3.99 -7.89 -11.26
N LEU A 194 -3.11 -8.42 -12.10
CA LEU A 194 -1.97 -7.68 -12.67
C LEU A 194 -2.43 -6.44 -13.46
N GLU A 195 -3.41 -6.59 -14.35
CA GLU A 195 -3.96 -5.48 -15.14
C GLU A 195 -4.53 -4.36 -14.24
N GLY A 196 -5.20 -4.73 -13.14
CA GLY A 196 -5.72 -3.78 -12.15
C GLY A 196 -4.62 -2.97 -11.48
N ARG A 197 -3.50 -3.61 -11.12
CA ARG A 197 -2.30 -2.96 -10.56
C ARG A 197 -1.67 -1.98 -11.54
N LEU A 198 -1.49 -2.40 -12.80
CA LEU A 198 -0.98 -1.53 -13.85
C LEU A 198 -1.85 -0.28 -13.98
N ARG A 199 -3.16 -0.46 -14.04
CA ARG A 199 -4.12 0.63 -14.18
C ARG A 199 -4.10 1.59 -12.99
N LEU A 200 -3.89 1.08 -11.77
CA LEU A 200 -3.72 1.92 -10.58
C LEU A 200 -2.48 2.82 -10.70
N LEU A 201 -1.33 2.26 -11.12
CA LEU A 201 -0.11 3.03 -11.32
C LEU A 201 -0.24 4.08 -12.44
N GLN A 202 -0.80 3.69 -13.58
CA GLN A 202 -1.05 4.62 -14.69
C GLN A 202 -2.03 5.73 -14.30
N ASN A 203 -3.05 5.41 -13.49
CA ASN A 203 -3.98 6.41 -12.96
C ASN A 203 -3.32 7.32 -11.93
N LEU A 204 -2.44 6.80 -11.08
CA LEU A 204 -1.61 7.65 -10.21
C LEU A 204 -0.84 8.65 -11.07
N GLY A 205 -0.13 8.21 -12.10
CA GLY A 205 0.60 9.11 -13.00
C GLY A 205 -0.27 10.22 -13.60
N LYS A 206 -1.51 9.89 -14.02
CA LYS A 206 -2.48 10.90 -14.48
C LYS A 206 -2.92 11.87 -13.39
N VAL A 207 -3.12 11.41 -12.16
CA VAL A 207 -3.49 12.24 -11.00
C VAL A 207 -2.35 13.21 -10.66
N LEU A 208 -1.11 12.73 -10.65
CA LEU A 208 0.07 13.58 -10.41
C LEU A 208 0.10 14.77 -11.38
N SER A 209 -0.14 14.54 -12.67
CA SER A 209 -0.17 15.62 -13.68
C SER A 209 -1.37 16.58 -13.55
N LYS A 210 -2.47 16.15 -12.90
CA LYS A 210 -3.69 16.97 -12.76
C LYS A 210 -3.69 17.86 -11.52
N HIS A 211 -2.81 17.58 -10.57
CA HIS A 211 -2.75 18.27 -9.27
C HIS A 211 -1.36 18.90 -9.03
N PRO A 212 -0.92 19.85 -9.87
CA PRO A 212 0.40 20.47 -9.76
C PRO A 212 0.60 21.21 -8.42
N GLU A 213 -0.47 21.62 -7.75
CA GLU A 213 -0.45 22.22 -6.41
C GLU A 213 0.02 21.27 -5.31
N LEU A 214 -0.14 19.95 -5.53
CA LEU A 214 0.30 18.90 -4.62
C LEU A 214 1.60 18.24 -5.09
N PHE A 215 1.72 18.00 -6.39
CA PHE A 215 2.75 17.12 -6.96
C PHE A 215 3.79 17.82 -7.81
N GLY A 216 3.75 19.16 -7.90
CA GLY A 216 4.68 19.95 -8.70
C GLY A 216 4.30 20.04 -10.18
N THR A 217 4.84 21.05 -10.87
CA THR A 217 4.59 21.30 -12.31
C THR A 217 5.64 20.65 -13.22
N GLU A 218 6.90 20.68 -12.80
CA GLU A 218 8.02 20.11 -13.55
C GLU A 218 8.28 18.70 -13.03
N GLN A 219 8.11 17.69 -13.89
CA GLN A 219 8.16 16.27 -13.54
C GLN A 219 7.30 15.95 -12.29
N PRO A 220 5.96 15.93 -12.41
CA PRO A 220 5.09 15.67 -11.27
C PRO A 220 5.35 14.29 -10.65
N ARG A 221 5.51 14.24 -9.34
CA ARG A 221 5.96 13.06 -8.60
C ARG A 221 5.22 12.93 -7.25
N PRO A 222 4.99 11.70 -6.74
CA PRO A 222 4.41 11.51 -5.41
C PRO A 222 5.18 12.22 -4.29
N ASP A 223 6.50 12.27 -4.42
CA ASP A 223 7.44 12.87 -3.48
C ASP A 223 7.14 14.33 -3.10
N ASN A 224 6.54 15.11 -4.01
CA ASN A 224 6.25 16.53 -3.81
C ASN A 224 5.24 16.76 -2.67
N LEU A 225 4.52 15.71 -2.25
CA LEU A 225 3.77 15.73 -1.00
C LEU A 225 4.65 16.03 0.22
N VAL A 226 5.92 15.63 0.24
CA VAL A 226 6.86 15.99 1.30
C VAL A 226 7.00 17.51 1.39
N ARG A 227 7.16 18.19 0.24
CA ARG A 227 7.25 19.65 0.19
C ARG A 227 5.93 20.31 0.58
N TYR A 228 4.82 19.82 0.05
CA TYR A 228 3.48 20.29 0.38
C TYR A 228 3.20 20.20 1.89
N LEU A 229 3.48 19.07 2.51
CA LEU A 229 3.33 18.85 3.95
C LEU A 229 4.28 19.74 4.76
N ARG A 230 5.56 19.86 4.36
CA ARG A 230 6.51 20.75 5.04
C ARG A 230 6.06 22.20 5.03
N ASN A 231 5.42 22.67 3.95
CA ASN A 231 4.87 24.02 3.87
C ASN A 231 3.67 24.24 4.80
N GLN A 232 3.01 23.17 5.27
CA GLN A 232 1.94 23.24 6.27
C GLN A 232 2.44 23.08 7.70
N ALA A 233 3.70 22.71 7.89
CA ALA A 233 4.24 22.49 9.21
C ALA A 233 4.38 23.82 9.96
N VAL A 234 3.82 23.88 11.17
CA VAL A 234 3.99 25.01 12.09
C VAL A 234 5.02 24.58 13.15
N ASN A 235 6.09 25.36 13.31
CA ASN A 235 7.22 25.03 14.21
C ASN A 235 7.81 23.63 13.98
N GLY A 236 7.84 23.16 12.72
CA GLY A 236 8.37 21.83 12.37
C GLY A 236 7.43 20.66 12.69
N THR A 237 6.17 20.94 13.04
CA THR A 237 5.16 19.91 13.32
C THR A 237 3.96 20.04 12.39
N LEU A 238 3.43 18.90 11.93
CA LEU A 238 2.17 18.83 11.21
C LEU A 238 1.03 18.71 12.22
N PRO A 239 -0.03 19.54 12.12
CA PRO A 239 -1.20 19.37 12.96
C PRO A 239 -1.92 18.06 12.62
N ALA A 240 -2.35 17.33 13.64
CA ALA A 240 -3.30 16.24 13.48
C ALA A 240 -4.69 16.86 13.32
N ASN A 241 -5.11 17.11 12.07
CA ASN A 241 -6.45 17.58 11.78
C ASN A 241 -7.47 16.45 11.88
#